data_AF-A0A2V5NRD7-F1
#
_entry.id   AF-A0A2V5NRD7-F1
#
_cell.length_a   1.000
_cell.length_b   1.000
_cell.length_c   1.000
_cell.angle_alpha   90.00
_cell.angle_beta   90.00
_cell.angle_gamma   90.00
#
_symmetry.space_group_name_H-M   'P 1'
#
loop_
_entity.id
_entity.type
_entity.pdbx_description
1 polymer ?
#
loop_
_entity_poly.entity_id
_entity_poly.type
_entity_poly.pdbx_seq_one_letter_code
_entity_poly.pdbx_strand_id
1 'polypeptide(L)' 'MLMRADQLVERVQQALKDQGFYYGEVSGEMNANVTAAIRRYQIRNGLQVSGELNSETLKSLGIDSSASARPATKRV' A
#
# COMPACT_ATOMS: atom_id res chain seq x y z
N MET A 1 0.63 -11.17 -19.29
CA MET A 1 -0.51 -10.86 -18.40
C MET A 1 0.03 -10.38 -17.05
N LEU A 2 0.74 -9.24 -17.01
CA LEU A 2 1.42 -8.72 -15.80
C LEU A 2 0.86 -7.38 -15.27
N MET A 3 0.08 -6.63 -16.04
CA MET A 3 -0.32 -5.24 -15.72
C MET A 3 -1.21 -5.03 -14.48
N ARG A 4 -1.68 -6.09 -13.81
CA ARG A 4 -2.53 -5.97 -12.61
C ARG A 4 -1.74 -5.91 -11.31
N ALA A 5 -0.55 -6.51 -11.27
CA ALA A 5 0.29 -6.50 -10.07
C ALA A 5 0.90 -5.11 -9.87
N ASP A 6 1.35 -4.48 -10.95
CA ASP A 6 1.94 -3.13 -10.91
C ASP A 6 0.95 -2.10 -10.37
N GLN A 7 -0.30 -2.09 -10.87
CA GLN A 7 -1.35 -1.18 -10.37
C GLN A 7 -1.67 -1.37 -8.88
N LEU A 8 -1.56 -2.59 -8.36
CA LEU A 8 -1.78 -2.86 -6.94
C LEU A 8 -0.62 -2.29 -6.12
N VAL A 9 0.62 -2.50 -6.57
CA VAL A 9 1.81 -1.95 -5.92
C VAL A 9 1.80 -0.42 -5.97
N GLU A 10 1.37 0.21 -7.07
CA GLU A 10 1.22 1.67 -7.17
C GLU A 10 0.25 2.20 -6.10
N ARG A 11 -0.93 1.58 -5.97
CA ARG A 11 -1.92 1.99 -4.95
C ARG A 11 -1.38 1.84 -3.54
N VAL A 12 -0.64 0.77 -3.28
CA VAL A 12 0.01 0.53 -1.98
C VAL A 12 1.08 1.59 -1.72
N GLN A 13 1.96 1.84 -2.68
CA GLN A 13 3.01 2.86 -2.56
C GLN A 13 2.39 4.23 -2.30
N GLN A 14 1.31 4.58 -3.01
CA GLN A 14 0.57 5.82 -2.80
C GLN A 14 -0.03 5.88 -1.38
N ALA A 15 -0.73 4.83 -0.94
CA ALA A 15 -1.33 4.79 0.39
C ALA A 15 -0.28 4.86 1.51
N LEU A 16 0.85 4.17 1.36
CA LEU A 16 1.98 4.25 2.29
C LEU A 16 2.60 5.64 2.32
N LYS A 17 2.63 6.34 1.18
CA LYS A 17 3.12 7.71 1.07
C LYS A 17 2.19 8.71 1.74
N ASP A 18 0.89 8.58 1.51
CA ASP A 18 -0.14 9.41 2.14
C ASP A 18 -0.14 9.26 3.68
N GLN A 19 0.22 8.08 4.17
CA GLN A 19 0.36 7.81 5.62
C GLN A 19 1.76 8.12 6.18
N GLY A 20 2.72 8.57 5.35
CA GLY A 20 4.06 8.96 5.78
C GLY A 20 5.03 7.81 6.04
N PHE A 21 4.76 6.61 5.52
CA PHE A 21 5.64 5.45 5.62
C PHE A 21 6.58 5.28 4.42
N TYR A 22 6.19 5.79 3.26
CA TYR A 22 6.95 5.72 2.01
C TYR A 22 7.25 7.11 1.46
N TYR A 23 8.49 7.34 1.03
CA TYR A 23 8.96 8.64 0.51
C TYR A 23 9.50 8.56 -0.92
N GLY A 24 9.50 7.36 -1.51
CA GLY A 24 9.97 7.15 -2.88
C GLY A 24 8.94 7.49 -3.95
N GLU A 25 9.27 7.12 -5.17
CA GLU A 25 8.38 7.23 -6.33
C GLU A 25 7.37 6.08 -6.36
N VAL A 26 6.18 6.39 -6.86
CA VAL A 26 5.11 5.41 -7.08
C VAL A 26 5.29 4.85 -8.49
N SER A 27 6.19 3.88 -8.64
CA SER A 27 6.52 3.25 -9.94
C SER A 27 5.76 1.94 -10.19
N GLY A 28 5.04 1.42 -9.19
CA GLY A 28 4.44 0.09 -9.26
C GLY A 28 5.43 -1.05 -9.06
N GLU A 29 6.70 -0.73 -8.81
CA GLU A 29 7.74 -1.75 -8.61
C GLU A 29 7.91 -2.09 -7.13
N MET A 30 7.93 -3.39 -6.85
CA MET A 30 8.25 -3.88 -5.52
C MET A 30 9.77 -3.77 -5.30
N ASN A 31 10.20 -2.88 -4.40
CA ASN A 31 11.59 -2.67 -4.06
C ASN A 31 11.81 -2.71 -2.54
N ALA A 32 13.09 -2.71 -2.11
CA ALA A 32 13.43 -2.78 -0.68
C ALA A 32 12.86 -1.61 0.14
N ASN A 33 12.69 -0.42 -0.45
CA ASN A 33 12.09 0.73 0.22
C ASN A 33 10.59 0.51 0.46
N VAL A 34 9.89 -0.07 -0.52
CA VAL A 34 8.47 -0.44 -0.39
C VAL A 34 8.30 -1.53 0.67
N THR A 35 9.12 -2.58 0.64
CA THR A 35 9.14 -3.63 1.67
C THR A 35 9.36 -3.04 3.06
N ALA A 36 10.32 -2.11 3.22
CA ALA A 36 10.56 -1.44 4.49
C ALA A 36 9.37 -0.59 4.95
N ALA A 37 8.72 0.13 4.02
CA ALA A 37 7.51 0.91 4.30
C ALA A 37 6.34 0.00 4.72
N ILE A 38 6.14 -1.14 4.05
CA ILE A 38 5.14 -2.15 4.41
C ILE A 38 5.40 -2.66 5.83
N ARG A 39 6.64 -3.02 6.17
CA ARG A 39 6.98 -3.49 7.53
C ARG A 39 6.64 -2.46 8.58
N ARG A 40 7.01 -1.19 8.36
CA ARG A 40 6.69 -0.09 9.28
C ARG A 40 5.19 0.11 9.44
N TYR A 41 4.44 0.02 8.34
CA TYR A 41 2.99 0.08 8.35
C TYR A 41 2.40 -1.09 9.16
N GLN A 42 2.85 -2.31 8.92
CA GLN A 42 2.41 -3.51 9.62
C GLN A 42 2.67 -3.38 11.14
N ILE A 43 3.88 -2.97 11.53
CA ILE A 43 4.23 -2.72 12.95
C ILE A 43 3.28 -1.69 13.56
N ARG A 44 3.06 -0.55 12.89
CA ARG A 44 2.22 0.54 13.43
C ARG A 44 0.74 0.18 13.53
N ASN A 45 0.24 -0.67 12.64
CA ASN A 45 -1.16 -1.13 12.63
C ASN A 45 -1.37 -2.44 13.42
N GLY A 46 -0.33 -3.01 14.03
CA GLY A 46 -0.42 -4.26 14.77
C GLY A 46 -0.69 -5.49 13.90
N LEU A 47 -0.31 -5.43 12.61
CA LEU A 47 -0.45 -6.54 11.65
C LEU A 47 0.77 -7.46 11.70
N GLN A 48 0.65 -8.65 11.10
CA GLN A 48 1.78 -9.55 10.92
C GLN A 48 2.86 -8.89 10.06
N VAL A 49 4.07 -8.75 10.62
CA VAL A 49 5.20 -8.08 9.99
C VAL A 49 5.94 -9.04 9.05
N SER A 50 5.38 -9.29 7.87
CA SER A 50 6.06 -10.05 6.81
C SER A 50 6.94 -9.14 5.93
N GLY A 51 6.54 -7.87 5.76
CA GLY A 51 7.07 -6.99 4.73
C GLY A 51 6.57 -7.27 3.32
N GLU A 52 5.62 -8.20 3.19
CA GLU A 52 4.97 -8.55 1.94
C GLU A 52 3.55 -8.00 1.90
N LEU A 53 3.04 -7.78 0.69
CA LEU A 53 1.64 -7.43 0.49
C LEU A 53 0.76 -8.65 0.66
N ASN A 54 0.40 -8.92 1.90
CA ASN A 54 -0.58 -9.93 2.25
C ASN A 54 -2.01 -9.34 2.25
N SER A 55 -3.00 -10.22 2.20
CA SER A 55 -4.41 -9.84 2.19
C SER A 55 -4.82 -8.98 3.38
N GLU A 56 -4.20 -9.18 4.55
CA GLU A 56 -4.47 -8.35 5.74
C GLU A 56 -3.98 -6.91 5.58
N THR A 57 -2.77 -6.73 5.04
CA THR A 57 -2.19 -5.41 4.75
C THR A 57 -3.03 -4.69 3.70
N LEU A 58 -3.42 -5.38 2.63
CA LEU A 58 -4.26 -4.81 1.57
C LEU A 58 -5.65 -4.41 2.10
N LYS A 59 -6.29 -5.25 2.92
CA LYS A 59 -7.56 -4.91 3.59
C LYS A 59 -7.41 -3.71 4.53
N SER A 60 -6.33 -3.66 5.31
CA SER A 60 -6.07 -2.55 6.23
C SER A 60 -5.82 -1.23 5.50
N LEU A 61 -5.20 -1.29 4.32
CA LEU A 61 -5.05 -0.16 3.40
C LEU A 61 -6.35 0.18 2.64
N GLY A 62 -7.40 -0.62 2.76
CA GLY A 62 -8.64 -0.45 1.99
C GLY A 62 -8.48 -0.71 0.49
N ILE A 63 -7.44 -1.46 0.11
CA ILE A 63 -7.13 -1.80 -1.28
C ILE A 63 -7.78 -3.16 -1.55
N ASP A 64 -9.08 -3.13 -1.76
CA ASP A 64 -9.79 -4.26 -2.36
C ASP A 64 -9.54 -4.24 -3.87
N SER A 65 -9.14 -5.38 -4.43
CA SER A 65 -8.89 -5.55 -5.88
C SER A 65 -10.09 -5.20 -6.77
N SER A 66 -11.27 -4.94 -6.18
CA SER A 66 -12.51 -4.52 -6.86
C SER A 66 -12.91 -3.06 -6.64
N ALA A 67 -12.31 -2.31 -5.71
CA ALA A 67 -12.83 -1.02 -5.28
C ALA A 67 -11.85 0.14 -5.54
N SER A 68 -11.62 0.45 -6.81
CA SER A 68 -10.93 1.68 -7.23
C SER A 68 -11.79 2.94 -7.09
N ALA A 69 -12.66 3.02 -6.09
CA ALA A 69 -13.57 4.15 -5.91
C ALA A 69 -13.82 4.44 -4.44
N ARG A 70 -12.93 5.20 -3.83
CA ARG A 70 -13.30 6.20 -2.84
C ARG A 70 -12.24 7.30 -2.83
N PRO A 71 -12.52 8.46 -3.45
CA PRO A 71 -11.67 9.61 -3.29
C PRO A 71 -11.77 10.05 -1.83
N ALA A 72 -10.63 10.40 -1.24
CA ALA A 72 -10.55 11.05 0.05
C ALA A 72 -11.28 12.41 -0.01
N THR A 73 -12.59 12.41 0.22
CA THR A 73 -13.33 13.64 0.46
C THR A 73 -13.08 14.06 1.91
N LYS A 74 -12.03 14.87 2.06
CA LYS A 74 -11.96 15.91 3.08
C LYS A 74 -13.23 16.77 2.95
N ARG A 75 -14.17 16.65 3.89
CA ARG A 75 -15.25 17.63 4.07
C ARG A 75 -15.24 18.09 5.53
N VAL A 76 -14.76 19.31 5.72
CA VAL A 76 -15.07 20.19 6.86
C VAL A 76 -16.34 20.94 6.50
#